data_AF-A0A660NE41-F1
#
_entry.id   AF-A0A660NE41-F1
#
_cell.length_a   1.000
_cell.length_b   1.000
_cell.length_c   1.000
_cell.angle_alpha   90.00
_cell.angle_beta   90.00
_cell.angle_gamma   90.00
#
_symmetry.space_group_name_H-M   'P 1'
#
loop_
_entity.id
_entity.type
_entity.pdbx_description
1 polymer ?
#
loop_
_entity_poly.entity_id
_entity_poly.type
_entity_poly.pdbx_seq_one_letter_code
_entity_poly.pdbx_strand_id
1 'polypeptide(L)'
;MFRESLEELKKTRTITICGLFAAMSCLMGSFTIRIGNILKIGFSGLINELVSMFFGPVVGGVFGGMTDVLKYILRPDGAFLIGMTLNSALAGVIYGIFLYKKKISFW
;
A
#
# COMPACT_ATOMS: atom_id res chain seq x y z
N MET A 1 15.11 -6.72 9.87
CA MET A 1 14.02 -5.87 9.36
C MET A 1 14.14 -5.56 7.86
N PHE A 2 14.99 -4.64 7.41
CA PHE A 2 15.08 -4.26 5.98
C PHE A 2 15.64 -5.38 5.09
N ARG A 3 16.69 -6.09 5.53
CA ARG A 3 17.27 -7.23 4.80
C ARG A 3 16.28 -8.40 4.66
N GLU A 4 15.55 -8.73 5.73
CA GLU A 4 14.50 -9.76 5.71
C GLU A 4 13.35 -9.35 4.78
N SER A 5 12.92 -8.08 4.80
CA SER A 5 11.90 -7.56 3.88
C SER A 5 12.34 -7.69 2.41
N LEU A 6 13.64 -7.47 2.13
CA LEU A 6 14.25 -7.71 0.82
C LEU A 6 14.29 -9.18 0.41
N GLU A 7 14.58 -10.08 1.35
CA GLU A 7 14.52 -11.54 1.10
C GLU A 7 13.09 -12.02 0.85
N GLU A 8 12.10 -11.45 1.55
CA GLU A 8 10.69 -11.70 1.27
C GLU A 8 10.31 -11.23 -0.13
N LEU A 9 10.80 -10.09 -0.60
CA LEU A 9 10.57 -9.61 -1.98
C LEU A 9 11.10 -10.59 -3.05
N LYS A 10 12.19 -11.32 -2.77
CA LYS A 10 12.76 -12.31 -3.71
C LYS A 10 11.93 -13.58 -3.84
N LYS A 11 11.03 -13.88 -2.90
CA LYS A 11 10.19 -15.08 -2.95
C LYS A 11 9.03 -14.86 -3.91
N THR A 12 8.88 -15.75 -4.89
CA THR A 12 7.78 -15.72 -5.86
C THR A 12 6.41 -15.69 -5.18
N ARG A 13 6.24 -16.44 -4.08
CA ARG A 13 5.01 -16.45 -3.28
C ARG A 13 4.64 -15.05 -2.77
N THR A 14 5.62 -14.28 -2.32
CA THR A 14 5.40 -12.93 -1.80
C THR A 14 4.98 -11.98 -2.91
N ILE A 15 5.59 -12.07 -4.09
CA ILE A 15 5.21 -11.28 -5.26
C ILE A 15 3.77 -11.61 -5.68
N THR A 16 3.40 -12.89 -5.72
CA THR A 16 2.02 -13.31 -6.04
C THR A 16 1.01 -12.75 -5.04
N ILE A 17 1.31 -12.82 -3.74
CA ILE A 17 0.42 -12.29 -2.69
C ILE A 17 0.33 -10.76 -2.78
N CYS A 18 1.44 -10.06 -3.03
CA CYS A 18 1.42 -8.63 -3.29
C CYS A 18 0.52 -8.30 -4.49
N GLY A 19 0.65 -9.03 -5.61
CA GLY A 19 -0.21 -8.86 -6.78
C GLY A 19 -1.70 -9.04 -6.46
N LEU A 20 -2.06 -10.02 -5.63
CA LEU A 20 -3.42 -10.22 -5.15
C LEU A 20 -3.91 -9.03 -4.32
N PHE A 21 -3.09 -8.54 -3.39
CA PHE A 21 -3.42 -7.35 -2.61
C PHE A 21 -3.50 -6.09 -3.47
N ALA A 22 -2.71 -5.96 -4.54
CA ALA A 22 -2.80 -4.82 -5.45
C ALA A 22 -4.14 -4.82 -6.18
N ALA A 23 -4.57 -5.98 -6.69
CA ALA A 23 -5.88 -6.16 -7.29
C ALA A 23 -7.00 -5.83 -6.28
N MET A 24 -6.89 -6.31 -5.04
CA MET A 24 -7.86 -6.02 -3.98
C MET A 24 -7.90 -4.53 -3.62
N SER A 25 -6.73 -3.87 -3.54
CA SER A 25 -6.61 -2.43 -3.29
C SER A 25 -7.27 -1.61 -4.41
N CYS A 26 -7.15 -2.05 -5.66
CA CYS A 26 -7.82 -1.43 -6.80
C CYS A 26 -9.35 -1.57 -6.72
N LEU A 27 -9.85 -2.76 -6.38
CA LEU A 27 -11.29 -2.99 -6.21
C LEU A 27 -11.85 -2.14 -5.07
N MET A 28 -11.20 -2.10 -3.91
CA MET A 28 -11.62 -1.25 -2.79
C MET A 28 -11.41 0.24 -3.04
N GLY A 29 -10.50 0.63 -3.94
CA GLY A 29 -10.42 2.00 -4.45
C GLY A 29 -11.68 2.42 -5.21
N SER A 30 -12.34 1.46 -5.88
CA SER A 30 -13.58 1.69 -6.61
C SER A 30 -14.80 1.83 -5.68
N PHE A 31 -14.77 1.17 -4.50
CA PHE A 31 -15.75 1.33 -3.42
C PHE A 31 -15.47 2.55 -2.52
N THR A 32 -15.23 3.71 -3.14
CA THR A 32 -15.04 4.95 -2.37
C THR A 32 -16.40 5.45 -1.88
N ILE A 33 -16.62 5.43 -0.57
CA ILE A 33 -17.81 6.04 0.04
C ILE A 33 -17.56 7.55 0.06
N ARG A 34 -18.31 8.28 -0.78
CA ARG A 34 -18.26 9.73 -0.83
C ARG A 34 -19.19 10.29 0.25
N ILE A 35 -18.62 10.86 1.31
CA ILE A 35 -19.37 11.60 2.32
C ILE A 35 -19.32 13.07 1.89
N GLY A 36 -20.34 13.50 1.16
CA GLY A 36 -20.43 14.85 0.56
C GLY A 36 -19.52 15.06 -0.66
N ASN A 37 -19.26 16.33 -0.99
CA ASN A 37 -18.49 16.76 -2.18
C ASN A 37 -16.99 16.96 -1.90
N ILE A 38 -16.55 16.75 -0.64
CA ILE A 38 -15.22 17.10 -0.14
C ILE A 38 -14.43 15.91 0.43
N LEU A 39 -15.10 14.86 0.91
CA LEU A 39 -14.43 13.69 1.50
C LEU A 39 -14.73 12.40 0.73
N LYS A 40 -13.68 11.85 0.11
CA LYS A 40 -13.66 10.50 -0.45
C LYS A 40 -12.88 9.60 0.51
N ILE A 41 -13.56 8.70 1.21
CA ILE A 41 -12.88 7.70 2.05
C ILE A 41 -12.74 6.42 1.23
N GLY A 42 -11.50 6.11 0.87
CA GLY A 42 -11.17 4.90 0.12
C GLY A 42 -10.50 3.86 1.03
N PHE A 43 -11.07 2.66 1.11
CA PHE A 43 -10.49 1.54 1.86
C PHE A 43 -9.22 0.97 1.21
N SER A 44 -8.80 1.50 0.07
CA SER A 44 -7.60 1.07 -0.66
C SER A 44 -6.30 1.31 0.11
N GLY A 45 -6.26 2.32 1.00
CA GLY A 45 -5.10 2.65 1.83
C GLY A 45 -4.80 1.57 2.87
N LEU A 46 -5.85 1.03 3.51
CA LEU A 46 -5.72 -0.05 4.49
C LEU A 46 -5.05 -1.31 3.92
N ILE A 47 -5.35 -1.63 2.66
CA ILE A 47 -4.70 -2.77 1.99
C ILE A 47 -3.21 -2.51 1.78
N ASN A 48 -2.82 -1.29 1.41
CA ASN A 48 -1.40 -0.93 1.29
C ASN A 48 -0.67 -1.04 2.63
N GLU A 49 -1.31 -0.60 3.71
CA GLU A 49 -0.77 -0.69 5.07
C GLU A 49 -0.65 -2.15 5.53
N LEU A 50 -1.63 -3.00 5.23
CA LEU A 50 -1.58 -4.44 5.51
C LEU A 50 -0.40 -5.11 4.81
N VAL A 51 -0.15 -4.81 3.53
CA VAL A 51 1.01 -5.36 2.80
C VAL A 51 2.32 -4.89 3.44
N SER A 52 2.38 -3.62 3.85
CA SER A 52 3.54 -3.05 4.55
C SER A 52 3.77 -3.73 5.91
N MET A 53 2.69 -4.08 6.63
CA MET A 53 2.74 -4.82 7.89
C MET A 53 3.21 -6.27 7.70
N PHE A 54 2.74 -6.97 6.67
CA PHE A 54 3.06 -8.38 6.44
C PHE A 54 4.46 -8.59 5.85
N PHE A 55 4.88 -7.75 4.90
CA PHE A 55 6.10 -7.96 4.12
C PHE A 55 7.22 -6.98 4.46
N GLY A 56 6.93 -5.96 5.27
CA GLY A 56 7.91 -5.05 5.85
C GLY A 56 8.14 -3.79 5.04
N PRO A 57 9.08 -2.93 5.48
CA PRO A 57 9.21 -1.56 4.99
C PRO A 57 9.69 -1.45 3.55
N VAL A 58 10.51 -2.39 3.07
CA VAL A 58 11.02 -2.35 1.69
C VAL A 58 9.93 -2.76 0.70
N VAL A 59 9.23 -3.87 1.00
CA VAL A 59 8.10 -4.32 0.18
C VAL A 59 6.95 -3.33 0.24
N GLY A 60 6.63 -2.81 1.43
CA GLY A 60 5.59 -1.80 1.63
C GLY A 60 5.83 -0.50 0.85
N GLY A 61 7.07 0.00 0.83
CA GLY A 61 7.43 1.19 0.06
C GLY A 61 7.30 1.00 -1.45
N VAL A 62 7.85 -0.10 -1.98
CA VAL A 62 7.75 -0.43 -3.41
C VAL A 62 6.29 -0.66 -3.82
N PHE A 63 5.55 -1.41 -3.00
CA PHE A 63 4.15 -1.69 -3.23
C PHE A 63 3.28 -0.43 -3.17
N GLY A 64 3.53 0.44 -2.20
CA GLY A 64 2.84 1.72 -2.04
C GLY A 64 3.02 2.63 -3.25
N GLY A 65 4.25 2.77 -3.75
CA GLY A 65 4.52 3.52 -4.97
C GLY A 65 3.89 2.88 -6.22
N MET A 66 3.99 1.56 -6.38
CA MET A 66 3.47 0.86 -7.55
C MET A 66 1.93 0.87 -7.60
N THR A 67 1.26 0.68 -6.47
CA THR A 67 -0.21 0.72 -6.40
C THR A 67 -0.79 2.10 -6.64
N ASP A 68 -0.06 3.16 -6.26
CA ASP A 68 -0.42 4.55 -6.54
C ASP A 68 -0.42 4.81 -8.06
N VAL A 69 0.64 4.37 -8.76
CA VAL A 69 0.73 4.40 -10.23
C VAL A 69 -0.39 3.59 -10.88
N LEU A 70 -0.66 2.38 -10.39
CA LEU A 70 -1.72 1.52 -10.93
C LEU A 70 -3.11 2.17 -10.77
N LYS A 71 -3.42 2.71 -9.59
CA LYS A 71 -4.69 3.41 -9.34
C LYS A 71 -4.85 4.63 -10.23
N TYR A 72 -3.77 5.38 -10.46
CA TYR A 72 -3.78 6.52 -11.37
C TYR A 72 -4.12 6.10 -12.82
N ILE A 73 -3.55 4.99 -13.30
CA ILE A 73 -3.85 4.47 -14.65
C ILE A 73 -5.32 4.03 -14.75
N LEU A 74 -5.86 3.42 -13.68
CA LEU A 74 -7.24 2.92 -13.64
C LEU A 74 -8.29 4.02 -13.51
N ARG A 75 -8.00 5.07 -12.73
CA ARG A 75 -8.82 6.28 -12.62
C ARG A 75 -7.88 7.48 -12.57
N PRO A 76 -7.71 8.21 -13.67
CA PRO A 76 -6.99 9.48 -13.67
C PRO A 76 -7.89 10.56 -13.02
N ASP A 77 -8.11 10.44 -11.71
CA ASP A 77 -8.70 11.51 -10.89
C ASP A 77 -7.58 12.57 -10.67
N GLY A 78 -7.27 13.37 -11.69
CA GLY A 78 -6.30 14.46 -11.66
C GLY A 78 -4.96 14.18 -12.37
N ALA A 79 -3.95 15.03 -12.14
CA ALA A 79 -2.62 14.89 -12.72
C ALA A 79 -1.74 13.95 -11.87
N PHE A 80 -0.93 13.10 -12.53
CA PHE A 80 0.04 12.26 -11.84
C PHE A 80 1.12 13.13 -11.18
N LEU A 81 1.00 13.31 -9.87
CA LEU A 81 2.01 14.00 -9.08
C LEU A 81 2.95 12.93 -8.53
N ILE A 82 4.17 12.89 -9.06
CA ILE A 82 5.24 12.01 -8.55
C ILE A 82 5.44 12.20 -7.04
N GLY A 83 5.19 13.40 -6.52
CA GLY A 83 5.20 13.68 -5.08
C GLY A 83 4.14 12.90 -4.27
N MET A 84 2.94 12.66 -4.82
CA MET A 84 1.93 11.83 -4.16
C MET A 84 2.36 10.36 -4.12
N THR A 85 2.96 9.86 -5.20
CA THR A 85 3.52 8.50 -5.25
C THR A 85 4.67 8.31 -4.27
N LEU A 86 5.58 9.30 -4.16
CA LEU A 86 6.64 9.31 -3.15
C LEU A 86 6.06 9.33 -1.73
N ASN A 87 5.00 10.09 -1.49
CA ASN A 87 4.31 10.11 -0.21
C ASN A 87 3.66 8.75 0.12
N SER A 88 3.00 8.11 -0.85
CA SER A 88 2.44 6.77 -0.71
C SER A 88 3.52 5.71 -0.45
N ALA A 89 4.68 5.83 -1.09
CA ALA A 89 5.84 4.98 -0.83
C ALA A 89 6.41 5.23 0.58
N LEU A 90 6.59 6.49 1.00
CA LEU A 90 7.04 6.83 2.34
C LEU A 90 6.08 6.32 3.40
N ALA A 91 4.77 6.47 3.20
CA ALA A 91 3.76 5.92 4.08
C ALA A 91 3.95 4.41 4.23
N GLY A 92 4.06 3.66 3.11
CA GLY A 92 4.33 2.22 3.14
C GLY A 92 5.61 1.85 3.89
N VAL A 93 6.68 2.65 3.75
CA VAL A 93 7.92 2.46 4.51
C VAL A 93 7.69 2.72 6.02
N ILE A 94 7.03 3.81 6.39
CA ILE A 94 6.78 4.18 7.79
C ILE A 94 5.90 3.14 8.48
N TYR A 95 4.79 2.74 7.85
CA TYR A 95 3.93 1.68 8.36
C TYR A 95 4.66 0.34 8.44
N GLY A 96 5.49 0.03 7.45
CA GLY A 96 6.36 -1.14 7.49
C GLY A 96 7.43 -1.06 8.59
N ILE A 97 7.95 0.10 8.97
CA ILE A 97 8.89 0.22 10.10
C ILE A 97 8.16 0.07 11.44
N PHE A 98 6.96 0.62 11.58
CA PHE A 98 6.25 0.63 12.86
C PHE A 98 5.48 -0.66 13.15
N LEU A 99 4.88 -1.29 12.14
CA LEU A 99 4.00 -2.45 12.31
C LEU A 99 4.68 -3.80 11.99
N TYR A 100 5.76 -3.82 11.21
CA TYR A 100 6.38 -5.10 10.81
C TYR A 100 6.99 -5.83 12.01
N LYS A 101 6.53 -7.08 12.20
CA LYS A 101 6.89 -7.98 13.31
C LYS A 101 6.62 -7.43 14.72
N LYS A 102 5.84 -6.35 14.87
CA LYS A 102 5.47 -5.82 16.20
C LYS A 102 4.21 -6.52 16.68
N LYS A 103 4.21 -7.05 17.91
CA LYS A 103 2.99 -7.55 18.55
C LYS A 103 2.04 -6.37 18.78
N ILE A 104 0.87 -6.40 18.17
CA ILE A 104 -0.21 -5.47 18.48
C ILE A 104 -0.69 -5.82 19.89
N SER A 105 -0.26 -5.06 20.89
CA SER A 105 -0.84 -5.12 22.22
C SER A 105 -2.07 -4.22 22.21
N PHE A 106 -3.25 -4.82 22.09
CA PHE A 106 -4.47 -4.15 22.56
C PHE A 106 -4.41 -4.19 24.10
N TRP A 107 -4.62 -3.02 24.71
CA TRP A 107 -4.68 -2.86 26.17
C TRP A 107 -5.83 -3.70 26.74
#